data_AF-A0A8D9HQA5-F1
#
_entry.id   AF-A0A8D9HQA5-F1
#
_cell.length_a   1.000
_cell.length_b   1.000
_cell.length_c   1.000
_cell.angle_alpha   90.00
_cell.angle_beta   90.00
_cell.angle_gamma   90.00
#
_symmetry.space_group_name_H-M   'P 1'
#
loop_
_entity.id
_entity.type
_entity.pdbx_description
1 polymer ?
#
loop_
_entity_poly.entity_id
_entity_poly.type
_entity_poly.pdbx_seq_one_letter_code
_entity_poly.pdbx_strand_id
1 'polypeptide(L)'
;MPTLLQAAVLVRENKAAKAEELLGQCAEKFPEKSKLVLLARAQIAASASHPQVAAESLSQITDIQHFPATVATIVALKERAGDNDGAAAVLDSAINCGMVKKKRLHGYTRRL
;
A
#
# COMPACT_ATOMS: atom_id res chain seq x y z
N MET A 1 19.91 -8.29 2.04
CA MET A 1 18.84 -7.92 2.97
C MET A 1 18.40 -9.16 3.76
N PRO A 2 18.97 -9.41 4.95
CA PRO A 2 18.65 -10.59 5.76
C PRO A 2 17.22 -10.56 6.35
N THR A 3 16.64 -9.39 6.51
CA THR A 3 15.30 -9.18 7.09
C THR A 3 14.16 -9.80 6.27
N LEU A 4 14.18 -9.63 4.93
CA LEU A 4 13.18 -10.25 4.05
C LEU A 4 13.28 -11.77 4.05
N LEU A 5 14.51 -12.29 4.16
CA LEU A 5 14.75 -13.73 4.27
C LEU A 5 14.20 -14.27 5.60
N GLN A 6 14.43 -13.56 6.70
CA GLN A 6 13.85 -13.91 8.00
C GLN A 6 12.32 -13.85 7.99
N ALA A 7 11.72 -12.83 7.37
CA ALA A 7 10.28 -12.74 7.20
C ALA A 7 9.74 -13.92 6.37
N ALA A 8 10.42 -14.31 5.28
CA ALA A 8 10.04 -15.46 4.48
C ALA A 8 10.12 -16.78 5.28
N VAL A 9 11.14 -16.95 6.11
CA VAL A 9 11.24 -18.11 7.02
C VAL A 9 10.07 -18.12 8.00
N LEU A 10 9.75 -16.99 8.64
CA LEU A 10 8.62 -16.89 9.57
C LEU A 10 7.28 -17.22 8.89
N VAL A 11 7.06 -16.78 7.65
CA VAL A 11 5.86 -17.13 6.89
C VAL A 11 5.80 -18.64 6.60
N ARG A 12 6.93 -19.25 6.24
CA ARG A 12 7.01 -20.72 6.07
C ARG A 12 6.76 -21.48 7.37
N GLU A 13 7.11 -20.90 8.51
CA GLU A 13 6.81 -21.44 9.85
C GLU A 13 5.37 -21.13 10.31
N ASN A 14 4.50 -20.60 9.45
CA ASN A 14 3.13 -20.17 9.75
C ASN A 14 3.05 -19.05 10.81
N LYS A 15 4.09 -18.21 10.90
CA LYS A 15 4.19 -17.07 11.82
C LYS A 15 4.07 -15.74 11.07
N ALA A 16 3.04 -15.59 10.24
CA ALA A 16 2.84 -14.41 9.40
C ALA A 16 2.78 -13.10 10.21
N ALA A 17 2.08 -13.08 11.35
CA ALA A 17 2.00 -11.91 12.22
C ALA A 17 3.39 -11.43 12.71
N LYS A 18 4.30 -12.35 13.05
CA LYS A 18 5.68 -11.99 13.44
C LYS A 18 6.49 -11.46 12.27
N ALA A 19 6.27 -12.00 11.07
CA ALA A 19 6.90 -11.49 9.86
C ALA A 19 6.44 -10.05 9.57
N GLU A 20 5.15 -9.76 9.74
CA GLU A 20 4.59 -8.42 9.57
C GLU A 20 5.19 -7.41 10.55
N GLU A 21 5.30 -7.76 11.82
CA GLU A 21 5.89 -6.91 12.85
C GLU A 21 7.37 -6.60 12.56
N LEU A 22 8.15 -7.63 12.23
CA LEU A 22 9.57 -7.50 11.90
C LEU A 22 9.80 -6.60 10.67
N LEU A 23 8.94 -6.73 9.65
CA LEU A 23 8.98 -5.85 8.48
C LEU A 23 8.52 -4.43 8.81
N GLY A 24 7.50 -4.25 9.65
CA GLY A 24 7.06 -2.94 10.14
C GLY A 24 8.19 -2.17 10.82
N GLN A 25 8.84 -2.81 11.81
CA GLN A 25 9.98 -2.22 12.52
C GLN A 25 11.15 -1.89 11.58
N CYS A 26 11.38 -2.71 10.55
CA CYS A 26 12.44 -2.44 9.57
C CYS A 26 12.08 -1.29 8.62
N ALA A 27 10.80 -1.11 8.27
CA ALA A 27 10.35 0.02 7.47
C ALA A 27 10.53 1.34 8.23
N GLU A 28 10.25 1.36 9.54
CA GLU A 28 10.49 2.52 10.42
C GLU A 28 11.98 2.82 10.58
N LYS A 29 12.80 1.77 10.77
CA LYS A 29 14.24 1.91 10.99
C LYS A 29 15.01 2.31 9.72
N PHE A 30 14.53 1.91 8.55
CA PHE A 30 15.19 2.15 7.27
C PHE A 30 14.21 2.74 6.24
N PRO A 31 13.84 4.04 6.37
CA PRO A 31 12.90 4.69 5.46
C PRO A 31 13.36 4.65 4.00
N GLU A 32 14.68 4.62 3.75
CA GLU A 32 15.30 4.51 2.42
C GLU A 32 14.97 3.19 1.68
N LYS A 33 14.70 2.10 2.43
CA LYS A 33 14.39 0.75 1.93
C LYS A 33 12.96 0.34 2.26
N SER A 34 12.23 1.22 2.93
CA SER A 34 10.87 1.00 3.43
C SER A 34 9.94 0.53 2.32
N LYS A 35 10.05 1.06 1.11
CA LYS A 35 9.21 0.67 -0.03
C LYS A 35 9.18 -0.85 -0.27
N LEU A 36 10.34 -1.48 -0.38
CA LEU A 36 10.42 -2.92 -0.69
C LEU A 36 9.97 -3.76 0.51
N VAL A 37 10.26 -3.29 1.72
CA VAL A 37 9.85 -3.92 2.99
C VAL A 37 8.34 -3.82 3.20
N LEU A 38 7.72 -2.68 2.91
CA LEU A 38 6.29 -2.43 3.00
C LEU A 38 5.51 -3.22 1.95
N LEU A 39 6.04 -3.36 0.73
CA LEU A 39 5.46 -4.23 -0.29
C LEU A 39 5.47 -5.70 0.16
N ALA A 40 6.59 -6.18 0.70
CA ALA A 40 6.68 -7.53 1.23
C ALA A 40 5.70 -7.73 2.39
N ARG A 41 5.59 -6.76 3.31
CA ARG A 41 4.63 -6.79 4.42
C ARG A 41 3.20 -6.86 3.91
N ALA A 42 2.85 -6.06 2.91
CA ALA A 42 1.53 -6.07 2.31
C ALA A 42 1.19 -7.42 1.66
N GLN A 43 2.12 -8.04 0.95
CA GLN A 43 1.92 -9.36 0.33
C GLN A 43 1.74 -10.47 1.36
N ILE A 44 2.55 -10.44 2.42
CA ILE A 44 2.45 -11.41 3.52
C ILE A 44 1.10 -11.25 4.24
N ALA A 45 0.74 -10.03 4.61
CA ALA A 45 -0.54 -9.75 5.26
C ALA A 45 -1.74 -10.12 4.37
N ALA A 46 -1.67 -9.85 3.06
CA ALA A 46 -2.71 -10.27 2.12
C ALA A 46 -2.85 -11.80 2.03
N SER A 47 -1.72 -12.52 2.07
CA SER A 47 -1.71 -13.99 2.06
C SER A 47 -2.17 -14.60 3.38
N ALA A 48 -1.90 -13.91 4.50
CA ALA A 48 -2.32 -14.29 5.84
C ALA A 48 -3.78 -13.91 6.17
N SER A 49 -4.53 -13.38 5.20
CA SER A 49 -5.89 -12.85 5.41
C SER A 49 -5.96 -11.74 6.47
N HIS A 50 -4.94 -10.88 6.51
CA HIS A 50 -4.91 -9.62 7.27
C HIS A 50 -5.05 -8.40 6.34
N PRO A 51 -6.23 -8.19 5.72
CA PRO A 51 -6.40 -7.17 4.68
C PRO A 51 -6.20 -5.73 5.16
N GLN A 52 -6.50 -5.42 6.43
CA GLN A 52 -6.23 -4.09 7.02
C GLN A 52 -4.74 -3.76 7.03
N VAL A 53 -3.91 -4.67 7.53
CA VAL A 53 -2.45 -4.49 7.59
C VAL A 53 -1.85 -4.36 6.20
N ALA A 54 -2.39 -5.10 5.23
CA ALA A 54 -1.97 -5.00 3.84
C ALA A 54 -2.31 -3.63 3.23
N ALA A 55 -3.54 -3.15 3.43
CA ALA A 55 -3.97 -1.84 2.94
C ALA A 55 -3.18 -0.70 3.58
N GLU A 56 -2.93 -0.77 4.89
CA GLU A 56 -2.14 0.22 5.61
C GLU A 56 -0.70 0.26 5.10
N SER A 57 -0.06 -0.92 4.94
CA SER A 57 1.30 -1.04 4.43
C SER A 57 1.44 -0.45 3.02
N LEU A 58 0.45 -0.65 2.14
CA LEU A 58 0.43 -0.04 0.80
C LEU A 58 0.20 1.47 0.86
N SER A 59 -0.64 1.94 1.79
CA SER A 59 -0.94 3.37 1.95
C SER A 59 0.29 4.18 2.39
N GLN A 60 1.23 3.57 3.11
CA GLN A 60 2.49 4.21 3.51
C GLN A 60 3.45 4.46 2.34
N ILE A 61 3.24 3.81 1.19
CA ILE A 61 4.08 3.97 -0.01
C ILE A 61 3.50 5.08 -0.91
N THR A 62 3.84 6.32 -0.59
CA THR A 62 3.36 7.52 -1.30
C THR A 62 3.68 7.52 -2.80
N ASP A 63 4.81 6.92 -3.20
CA ASP A 63 5.22 6.80 -4.61
C ASP A 63 4.18 6.08 -5.50
N ILE A 64 3.51 5.06 -4.95
CA ILE A 64 2.63 4.18 -5.72
C ILE A 64 1.15 4.38 -5.36
N GLN A 65 0.85 5.15 -4.32
CA GLN A 65 -0.50 5.37 -3.81
C GLN A 65 -1.44 5.98 -4.88
N HIS A 66 -0.92 6.73 -5.84
CA HIS A 66 -1.72 7.34 -6.92
C HIS A 66 -1.88 6.47 -8.16
N PHE A 67 -1.21 5.30 -8.23
CA PHE A 67 -1.37 4.41 -9.38
C PHE A 67 -2.74 3.72 -9.31
N PRO A 68 -3.53 3.72 -10.40
CA PRO A 68 -4.85 3.08 -10.43
C PRO A 68 -4.82 1.61 -9.99
N ALA A 69 -3.75 0.88 -10.33
CA ALA A 69 -3.56 -0.50 -9.90
C ALA A 69 -3.42 -0.64 -8.37
N THR A 70 -2.65 0.26 -7.73
CA THR A 70 -2.49 0.27 -6.28
C THR A 70 -3.79 0.68 -5.58
N VAL A 71 -4.47 1.72 -6.09
CA VAL A 71 -5.75 2.19 -5.57
C VAL A 71 -6.78 1.07 -5.59
N ALA A 72 -6.93 0.37 -6.73
CA ALA A 72 -7.82 -0.77 -6.85
C ALA A 72 -7.48 -1.89 -5.84
N THR A 73 -6.18 -2.15 -5.63
CA THR A 73 -5.73 -3.16 -4.65
C THR A 73 -6.07 -2.73 -3.22
N ILE A 74 -5.83 -1.47 -2.84
CA ILE A 74 -6.16 -0.94 -1.51
C ILE A 74 -7.68 -0.98 -1.27
N VAL A 75 -8.47 -0.56 -2.25
CA VAL A 75 -9.95 -0.61 -2.20
C VAL A 75 -10.41 -2.05 -1.98
N ALA A 76 -9.95 -3.00 -2.81
CA ALA A 76 -10.33 -4.40 -2.67
C ALA A 76 -9.92 -5.01 -1.32
N LEU A 77 -8.77 -4.61 -0.77
CA LEU A 77 -8.34 -5.02 0.57
C LEU A 77 -9.25 -4.42 1.66
N LYS A 78 -9.57 -3.13 1.58
CA LYS A 78 -10.46 -2.48 2.55
C LYS A 78 -11.88 -3.04 2.51
N GLU A 79 -12.42 -3.31 1.33
CA GLU A 79 -13.73 -3.98 1.16
C GLU A 79 -13.72 -5.38 1.79
N ARG A 80 -12.66 -6.16 1.58
CA ARG A 80 -12.48 -7.47 2.24
C ARG A 80 -12.39 -7.37 3.76
N ALA A 81 -11.95 -6.22 4.28
CA ALA A 81 -11.90 -5.94 5.70
C ALA A 81 -13.21 -5.35 6.27
N GLY A 82 -14.22 -5.12 5.42
CA GLY A 82 -15.46 -4.43 5.78
C GLY A 82 -15.33 -2.91 5.95
N ASP A 83 -14.18 -2.33 5.60
CA ASP A 83 -13.89 -0.89 5.68
C ASP A 83 -14.31 -0.17 4.39
N ASN A 84 -15.62 -0.11 4.15
CA ASN A 84 -16.18 0.52 2.95
C ASN A 84 -15.97 2.04 2.92
N ASP A 85 -16.04 2.69 4.09
CA ASP A 85 -15.80 4.13 4.21
C ASP A 85 -14.35 4.49 3.88
N GLY A 86 -13.40 3.69 4.38
CA GLY A 86 -12.00 3.82 4.02
C GLY A 86 -11.74 3.54 2.55
N ALA A 87 -12.46 2.59 1.94
CA ALA A 87 -12.35 2.27 0.52
C ALA A 87 -12.83 3.45 -0.35
N ALA A 88 -13.97 4.05 0.00
CA ALA A 88 -14.49 5.24 -0.67
C ALA A 88 -13.52 6.43 -0.57
N ALA A 89 -12.96 6.69 0.62
CA ALA A 89 -12.00 7.78 0.82
C ALA A 89 -10.72 7.63 -0.02
N VAL A 90 -10.23 6.39 -0.20
CA VAL A 90 -9.07 6.08 -1.05
C VAL A 90 -9.39 6.33 -2.51
N LEU A 91 -10.59 5.93 -2.97
CA LEU A 91 -11.06 6.17 -4.33
C LEU A 91 -11.23 7.66 -4.61
N ASP A 92 -11.86 8.41 -3.71
CA ASP A 92 -12.07 9.85 -3.84
C ASP A 92 -10.75 10.61 -3.90
N SER A 93 -9.77 10.22 -3.08
CA SER A 93 -8.43 10.80 -3.09
C SER A 93 -7.71 10.54 -4.43
N ALA A 94 -7.86 9.34 -4.99
CA ALA A 94 -7.31 8.98 -6.29
C ALA A 94 -7.98 9.76 -7.44
N ILE A 95 -9.31 9.88 -7.41
CA ILE A 95 -10.09 10.67 -8.36
C ILE A 95 -9.66 12.13 -8.31
N ASN A 96 -9.53 12.71 -7.11
CA ASN A 96 -9.10 14.10 -6.95
C ASN A 96 -7.69 14.33 -7.53
N CYS A 97 -6.73 13.44 -7.27
CA CYS A 97 -5.38 13.52 -7.85
C CYS A 97 -5.41 13.42 -9.39
N GLY A 98 -6.22 12.51 -9.95
CA GLY A 98 -6.42 12.38 -11.40
C GLY A 98 -7.08 13.61 -12.03
N MET A 99 -8.07 14.20 -11.36
CA MET A 99 -8.72 15.44 -11.80
C MET A 99 -7.78 16.64 -11.76
N VAL A 100 -6.89 16.73 -10.77
CA VAL A 100 -5.83 17.76 -10.70
C VAL A 100 -4.86 17.62 -11.88
N LYS A 101 -4.44 16.40 -12.23
CA LYS A 101 -3.61 16.16 -13.41
C LYS A 101 -4.34 16.57 -14.71
N LYS A 102 -5.62 16.24 -14.84
CA LYS A 102 -6.44 16.62 -16.00
C LYS A 102 -6.64 18.14 -16.10
N LYS A 103 -6.90 18.85 -15.00
CA LYS A 103 -6.99 20.33 -14.99
C LYS A 103 -5.65 21.01 -15.33
N ARG A 104 -4.51 20.49 -14.85
CA ARG A 104 -3.18 21.01 -15.26
C ARG A 104 -2.90 20.83 -16.75
N LEU A 105 -3.41 19.76 -17.37
CA LEU A 105 -3.27 19.55 -18.82
C LEU A 105 -4.17 20.47 -19.65
N HIS A 106 -5.37 20.81 -19.16
CA HIS A 106 -6.30 21.70 -19.89
C HIS A 106 -6.00 23.20 -19.68
N GLY A 107 -5.13 23.56 -18.73
CA GLY A 107 -4.68 24.94 -18.50
C GLY A 107 -3.62 25.44 -19.49
N TYR A 108 -2.99 24.54 -20.27
CA TYR A 108 -1.96 24.91 -21.25
C TYR A 108 -2.48 25.10 -22.69
N THR A 109 -3.73 24.72 -22.98
CA THR A 109 -4.32 24.81 -24.34
C THR A 109 -5.31 25.96 -24.54
N ARG A 110 -5.43 26.90 -23.59
CA ARG A 110 -6.16 28.18 -23.76
C ARG A 110 -5.24 29.39 -23.54
N ARG A 111 -4.21 29.52 -24.37
CA ARG A 111 -3.59 30.80 -24.72
C ARG A 111 -3.12 30.72 -26.17
N LEU A 112 -4.05 30.91 -27.10
CA LEU A 112 -3.85 31.43 -28.44
C LEU A 112 -5.15 32.15 -28.81
#